data_AF-A0A424QNS1-F1
#
_entry.id   AF-A0A424QNS1-F1
#
_cell.length_a   1.000
_cell.length_b   1.000
_cell.length_c   1.000
_cell.angle_alpha   90.00
_cell.angle_beta   90.00
_cell.angle_gamma   90.00
#
_symmetry.space_group_name_H-M   'P 1'
#
loop_
_entity.id
_entity.type
_entity.pdbx_description
1 polymer ?
#
loop_
_entity_poly.entity_id
_entity_poly.type
_entity_poly.pdbx_seq_one_letter_code
_entity_poly.pdbx_strand_id
1 'polypeptide(L)'
;MNVSFPFPAIAFAGVLLVTACQTAAPEAGSQDVAPTTTDLPDSLDRGYDEEVHLKNVRQLTYGGDNAEAYWSFDGKSLVFQATNPGWGVECDQIYVMDVADGTPSETPPAPVSTGLGRTTCAYFMPGDTTVVYASTHAADTACPEVPRRGPKGEYVWPIYPTYDIYTASAGGGEPALFIGGEGYDAEATVSPQGDKVVFTSTRSGDLELYTCDIDGSNIQQVTSELGYDGGAFFSPDGQYLVWRASRPAEGEEADAYRKLLSEGLVQPTAMELFVAKVDGSEQRQITNLGGANWAPYFHPDGEHILFSSNHVTGAFPFNIFMTDIHGDEPVQITFDNAFDSFPMFSPDGKRIAFSSNRNNGRTRSTNVFVADWVE
;
A
#
# COMPACT_ATOMS: atom_id res chain seq x y z
N MET A 1 33.17 4.54 -12.59
CA MET A 1 32.95 3.98 -13.94
C MET A 1 31.49 4.19 -14.28
N ASN A 2 31.24 5.03 -15.28
CA ASN A 2 29.91 5.38 -15.79
C ASN A 2 29.24 4.19 -16.46
N VAL A 3 27.93 4.03 -16.29
CA VAL A 3 27.00 3.70 -17.39
C VAL A 3 25.64 4.39 -17.13
N SER A 4 25.38 5.48 -17.86
CA SER A 4 24.05 6.01 -18.21
C SER A 4 23.72 5.54 -19.62
N PHE A 5 22.44 5.33 -19.99
CA PHE A 5 21.93 5.35 -21.37
C PHE A 5 20.37 5.36 -21.42
N PRO A 6 19.69 5.75 -22.52
CA PRO A 6 19.24 7.13 -22.79
C PRO A 6 17.76 7.26 -23.25
N PHE A 7 17.28 8.49 -23.45
CA PHE A 7 16.08 8.84 -24.23
C PHE A 7 16.50 9.62 -25.50
N PRO A 8 15.72 9.60 -26.61
CA PRO A 8 15.75 10.66 -27.61
C PRO A 8 14.49 11.54 -27.52
N ALA A 9 14.71 12.84 -27.43
CA ALA A 9 13.75 13.88 -27.79
C ALA A 9 14.05 14.36 -29.22
N ILE A 10 13.02 14.54 -30.04
CA ILE A 10 13.13 15.15 -31.37
C ILE A 10 12.63 16.60 -31.28
N ALA A 11 13.50 17.53 -31.65
CA ALA A 11 13.19 18.95 -31.79
C ALA A 11 13.03 19.32 -33.28
N PHE A 12 12.06 20.19 -33.55
CA PHE A 12 11.77 20.84 -34.83
C PHE A 12 12.84 21.87 -35.22
N ALA A 13 13.18 21.92 -36.51
CA ALA A 13 13.60 23.14 -37.22
C ALA A 13 13.34 22.98 -38.73
N GLY A 14 12.64 23.94 -39.33
CA GLY A 14 12.20 23.89 -40.73
C GLY A 14 13.15 24.57 -41.72
N VAL A 15 13.00 24.22 -43.01
CA VAL A 15 13.40 25.04 -44.18
C VAL A 15 12.36 24.82 -45.29
N LEU A 16 11.96 25.95 -45.91
CA LEU A 16 11.04 26.09 -47.04
C LEU A 16 11.52 25.42 -48.34
N LEU A 17 10.58 24.90 -49.14
CA LEU A 17 10.63 24.90 -50.60
C LEU A 17 9.20 25.00 -51.18
N VAL A 18 9.09 25.71 -52.31
CA VAL A 18 7.90 26.42 -52.81
C VAL A 18 7.28 25.70 -54.02
N THR A 19 5.93 25.77 -54.10
CA THR A 19 5.00 25.65 -55.25
C THR A 19 4.76 24.30 -55.95
N ALA A 20 3.49 23.88 -55.99
CA ALA A 20 2.58 24.14 -57.13
C ALA A 20 1.10 23.91 -56.76
N CYS A 21 0.23 24.79 -57.25
CA CYS A 21 -1.23 24.76 -57.08
C CYS A 21 -1.88 23.59 -57.82
N GLN A 22 -2.89 22.96 -57.20
CA GLN A 22 -4.10 22.53 -57.90
C GLN A 22 -5.29 22.59 -56.94
N THR A 23 -6.29 23.38 -57.34
CA THR A 23 -7.56 23.62 -56.66
C THR A 23 -8.56 22.52 -57.00
N ALA A 24 -9.20 21.93 -55.99
CA ALA A 24 -10.48 21.23 -56.12
C ALA A 24 -11.38 21.57 -54.91
N ALA A 25 -12.67 21.74 -55.20
CA ALA A 25 -13.73 22.30 -54.34
C ALA A 25 -14.22 21.33 -53.25
N PRO A 26 -15.05 21.77 -52.28
CA PRO A 26 -15.21 21.09 -50.99
C PRO A 26 -16.28 19.98 -51.04
N GLU A 27 -15.98 18.84 -50.41
CA GLU A 27 -16.99 17.85 -50.03
C GLU A 27 -17.46 18.13 -48.60
N ALA A 28 -18.79 18.26 -48.46
CA ALA A 28 -19.47 18.31 -47.18
C ALA A 28 -19.61 16.88 -46.64
N GLY A 29 -19.18 16.64 -45.41
CA GLY A 29 -19.36 15.35 -44.74
C GLY A 29 -18.86 15.35 -43.30
N SER A 30 -19.80 15.05 -42.39
CA SER A 30 -19.70 14.80 -40.94
C SER A 30 -19.17 15.92 -40.04
N GLN A 31 -20.11 16.50 -39.29
CA GLN A 31 -19.81 17.21 -38.04
C GLN A 31 -19.23 16.21 -37.03
N ASP A 32 -18.06 16.52 -36.49
CA ASP A 32 -17.53 15.87 -35.29
C ASP A 32 -18.45 16.22 -34.12
N VAL A 33 -19.38 15.31 -33.84
CA VAL A 33 -20.11 15.28 -32.59
C VAL A 33 -19.12 14.80 -31.54
N ALA A 34 -18.81 15.67 -30.58
CA ALA A 34 -18.07 15.29 -29.38
C ALA A 34 -18.74 14.06 -28.75
N PRO A 35 -17.97 13.01 -28.37
CA PRO A 35 -18.58 11.80 -27.84
C PRO A 35 -19.35 12.13 -26.57
N THR A 36 -20.67 11.94 -26.66
CA THR A 36 -21.59 11.94 -25.53
C THR A 36 -21.28 10.74 -24.65
N THR A 37 -21.15 11.03 -23.35
CA THR A 37 -21.03 10.10 -22.24
C THR A 37 -22.16 9.05 -22.23
N THR A 38 -21.88 7.86 -22.75
CA THR A 38 -22.55 6.59 -22.45
C THR A 38 -21.64 5.49 -23.02
N ASP A 39 -21.35 4.48 -22.20
CA ASP A 39 -20.44 3.34 -22.43
C ASP A 39 -19.00 3.53 -21.89
N LEU A 40 -18.87 3.54 -20.56
CA LEU A 40 -17.66 3.01 -19.94
C LEU A 40 -17.72 1.47 -20.06
N PRO A 41 -16.68 0.79 -20.56
CA PRO A 41 -16.73 -0.66 -20.73
C PRO A 41 -16.85 -1.36 -19.37
N ASP A 42 -17.90 -2.16 -19.20
CA ASP A 42 -18.21 -2.97 -18.00
C ASP A 42 -17.20 -4.09 -17.69
N SER A 43 -16.04 -4.09 -18.34
CA SER A 43 -14.83 -4.75 -17.85
C SER A 43 -13.61 -4.08 -18.48
N LEU A 44 -12.71 -3.52 -17.65
CA LEU A 44 -11.32 -3.29 -18.06
C LEU A 44 -10.59 -4.64 -18.03
N ASP A 45 -11.12 -5.62 -18.77
CA ASP A 45 -10.47 -6.91 -18.94
C ASP A 45 -9.35 -6.77 -19.98
N ARG A 46 -8.13 -6.65 -19.48
CA ARG A 46 -6.98 -7.30 -20.11
C ARG A 46 -6.30 -8.17 -19.05
N GLY A 47 -7.10 -8.98 -18.36
CA GLY A 47 -6.61 -9.99 -17.44
C GLY A 47 -5.50 -10.80 -18.10
N TYR A 48 -4.52 -11.18 -17.30
CA TYR A 48 -3.52 -12.14 -17.72
C TYR A 48 -4.18 -13.52 -17.71
N ASP A 49 -4.01 -14.32 -18.77
CA ASP A 49 -4.62 -15.66 -18.85
C ASP A 49 -4.18 -16.55 -17.66
N GLU A 50 -3.02 -16.23 -17.08
CA GLU A 50 -2.42 -16.84 -15.91
C GLU A 50 -3.03 -16.39 -14.55
N GLU A 51 -3.74 -15.24 -14.49
CA GLU A 51 -4.41 -14.72 -13.28
C GLU A 51 -5.71 -15.48 -12.97
N VAL A 52 -5.61 -16.79 -12.74
CA VAL A 52 -6.79 -17.69 -12.60
C VAL A 52 -7.62 -17.44 -11.35
N HIS A 53 -7.03 -16.84 -10.32
CA HIS A 53 -7.67 -16.52 -9.04
C HIS A 53 -8.42 -15.18 -9.03
N LEU A 54 -8.24 -14.34 -10.06
CA LEU A 54 -8.82 -13.00 -10.13
C LEU A 54 -9.85 -12.90 -11.26
N LYS A 55 -11.11 -12.62 -10.90
CA LYS A 55 -12.19 -12.34 -11.88
C LYS A 55 -12.80 -10.98 -11.67
N ASN A 56 -13.43 -10.46 -12.72
CA ASN A 56 -14.17 -9.19 -12.68
C ASN A 56 -13.35 -8.04 -12.06
N VAL A 57 -12.08 -7.94 -12.45
CA VAL A 57 -11.15 -6.93 -11.93
C VAL A 57 -11.66 -5.53 -12.28
N ARG A 58 -11.86 -4.71 -11.24
CA ARG A 58 -12.34 -3.32 -11.33
C ARG A 58 -11.31 -2.37 -10.75
N GLN A 59 -10.95 -1.35 -11.49
CA GLN A 59 -10.15 -0.23 -11.00
C GLN A 59 -11.05 0.81 -10.34
N LEU A 60 -10.69 1.27 -9.14
CA LEU A 60 -11.49 2.21 -8.35
C LEU A 60 -10.90 3.62 -8.31
N THR A 61 -9.57 3.77 -8.36
CA THR A 61 -8.90 5.09 -8.34
C THR A 61 -8.03 5.33 -9.57
N TYR A 62 -7.69 6.59 -9.83
CA TYR A 62 -6.94 7.01 -11.01
C TYR A 62 -5.96 8.14 -10.66
N GLY A 63 -4.69 7.96 -11.05
CA GLY A 63 -3.62 8.95 -10.87
C GLY A 63 -3.14 9.04 -9.42
N GLY A 64 -2.00 9.71 -9.22
CA GLY A 64 -1.37 9.80 -7.89
C GLY A 64 -0.87 8.45 -7.37
N ASP A 65 -0.71 8.36 -6.05
CA ASP A 65 -0.39 7.15 -5.31
C ASP A 65 -1.51 6.86 -4.32
N ASN A 66 -2.35 5.89 -4.64
CA ASN A 66 -3.46 5.40 -3.82
C ASN A 66 -3.20 3.93 -3.53
N ALA A 67 -3.02 3.60 -2.26
CA ALA A 67 -2.60 2.26 -1.86
C ALA A 67 -3.14 1.91 -0.47
N GLU A 68 -2.83 0.68 -0.04
CA GLU A 68 -3.20 0.16 1.29
C GLU A 68 -4.72 0.29 1.53
N ALA A 69 -5.51 -0.39 0.69
CA ALA A 69 -6.97 -0.36 0.80
C ALA A 69 -7.50 -1.53 1.62
N TYR A 70 -8.14 -1.24 2.75
CA TYR A 70 -8.61 -2.22 3.72
C TYR A 70 -10.13 -2.23 3.82
N TRP A 71 -10.71 -3.42 3.91
CA TRP A 71 -12.15 -3.60 3.98
C TRP A 71 -12.75 -3.21 5.32
N SER A 72 -13.96 -2.64 5.27
CA SER A 72 -14.85 -2.57 6.43
C SER A 72 -15.28 -3.97 6.88
N PHE A 73 -15.67 -4.12 8.15
CA PHE A 73 -16.15 -5.38 8.72
C PHE A 73 -17.39 -5.93 8.00
N ASP A 74 -18.25 -5.06 7.49
CA ASP A 74 -19.39 -5.46 6.67
C ASP A 74 -19.05 -5.75 5.19
N GLY A 75 -17.79 -5.53 4.79
CA GLY A 75 -17.29 -5.78 3.45
C GLY A 75 -17.84 -4.84 2.37
N LYS A 76 -18.40 -3.68 2.71
CA LYS A 76 -18.97 -2.74 1.73
C LYS A 76 -18.05 -1.60 1.34
N SER A 77 -17.17 -1.18 2.23
CA SER A 77 -16.31 -0.02 2.05
C SER A 77 -14.84 -0.39 2.12
N LEU A 78 -14.01 0.48 1.54
CA LEU A 78 -12.56 0.46 1.66
C LEU A 78 -12.09 1.75 2.31
N VAL A 79 -11.18 1.64 3.28
CA VAL A 79 -10.38 2.74 3.79
C VAL A 79 -8.99 2.64 3.19
N PHE A 80 -8.43 3.74 2.70
CA PHE A 80 -7.15 3.72 2.00
C PHE A 80 -6.39 5.05 2.14
N GLN A 81 -5.09 5.00 1.87
CA GLN A 81 -4.22 6.16 1.84
C GLN A 81 -4.09 6.69 0.41
N ALA A 82 -4.06 8.01 0.25
CA ALA A 82 -3.80 8.65 -1.02
C ALA A 82 -2.91 9.90 -0.91
N THR A 83 -1.92 9.97 -1.81
CA THR A 83 -1.27 11.20 -2.26
C THR A 83 -1.61 11.39 -3.73
N ASN A 84 -2.60 12.25 -4.02
CA ASN A 84 -3.09 12.43 -5.38
C ASN A 84 -3.17 13.92 -5.76
N PRO A 85 -2.17 14.43 -6.51
CA PRO A 85 -2.19 15.81 -7.01
C PRO A 85 -3.40 16.14 -7.88
N GLY A 86 -3.99 15.14 -8.56
CA GLY A 86 -5.24 15.29 -9.30
C GLY A 86 -6.43 15.66 -8.40
N TRP A 87 -6.35 15.30 -7.11
CA TRP A 87 -7.32 15.67 -6.08
C TRP A 87 -6.90 16.92 -5.27
N GLY A 88 -5.76 17.54 -5.62
CA GLY A 88 -5.16 18.62 -4.83
C GLY A 88 -4.52 18.16 -3.53
N VAL A 89 -4.13 16.87 -3.45
CA VAL A 89 -3.60 16.22 -2.25
C VAL A 89 -2.11 15.93 -2.46
N GLU A 90 -1.26 16.75 -1.86
CA GLU A 90 0.20 16.69 -2.00
C GLU A 90 0.90 15.92 -0.86
N CYS A 91 0.13 15.45 0.12
CA CYS A 91 0.61 14.67 1.26
C CYS A 91 -0.34 13.51 1.52
N ASP A 92 0.17 12.41 2.07
CA ASP A 92 -0.63 11.22 2.34
C ASP A 92 -1.78 11.55 3.28
N GLN A 93 -3.01 11.27 2.84
CA GLN A 93 -4.27 11.45 3.58
C GLN A 93 -5.13 10.18 3.50
N ILE A 94 -6.05 10.01 4.45
CA ILE A 94 -6.92 8.83 4.56
C ILE A 94 -8.31 9.13 4.02
N TYR A 95 -8.84 8.21 3.22
CA TYR A 95 -10.16 8.30 2.62
C TYR A 95 -10.95 7.01 2.80
N VAL A 96 -12.28 7.12 2.74
CA VAL A 96 -13.20 5.99 2.68
C VAL A 96 -14.02 6.06 1.40
N MET A 97 -14.18 4.92 0.74
CA MET A 97 -15.05 4.76 -0.43
C MET A 97 -15.94 3.51 -0.31
N ASP A 98 -17.17 3.60 -0.78
CA ASP A 98 -18.06 2.45 -0.94
C ASP A 98 -17.70 1.70 -2.24
N VAL A 99 -17.62 0.38 -2.18
CA VAL A 99 -17.20 -0.48 -3.30
C VAL A 99 -18.34 -0.71 -4.31
N ALA A 100 -19.59 -0.73 -3.85
CA ALA A 100 -20.76 -0.81 -4.72
C ALA A 100 -20.90 0.49 -5.53
N ASP A 101 -20.70 1.64 -4.87
CA ASP A 101 -20.65 2.96 -5.52
C ASP A 101 -19.38 3.18 -6.34
N GLY A 102 -18.46 2.19 -6.38
CA GLY A 102 -17.14 2.14 -7.01
C GLY A 102 -17.11 2.49 -8.50
N THR A 103 -17.59 3.68 -8.79
CA THR A 103 -17.51 4.40 -10.04
C THR A 103 -16.08 4.94 -10.08
N PRO A 104 -15.35 4.72 -11.18
CA PRO A 104 -14.10 5.41 -11.45
C PRO A 104 -14.19 6.89 -11.11
N SER A 105 -13.59 7.30 -9.99
CA SER A 105 -13.71 8.68 -9.54
C SER A 105 -12.40 9.41 -9.80
N GLU A 106 -12.46 10.37 -10.73
CA GLU A 106 -11.41 11.37 -10.91
C GLU A 106 -11.39 12.39 -9.75
N THR A 107 -12.41 12.38 -8.90
CA THR A 107 -12.53 13.21 -7.69
C THR A 107 -12.23 12.43 -6.41
N PRO A 108 -11.73 13.07 -5.34
CA PRO A 108 -11.46 12.36 -4.09
C PRO A 108 -12.77 11.83 -3.47
N PRO A 109 -12.75 10.61 -2.88
CA PRO A 109 -13.86 10.13 -2.07
C PRO A 109 -13.91 10.85 -0.71
N ALA A 110 -14.73 10.36 0.22
CA ALA A 110 -14.92 11.03 1.52
C ALA A 110 -13.62 11.03 2.34
N PRO A 111 -13.09 12.19 2.76
CA PRO A 111 -11.90 12.25 3.59
C PRO A 111 -12.22 11.80 5.02
N VAL A 112 -11.31 11.02 5.60
CA VAL A 112 -11.33 10.66 7.03
C VAL A 112 -10.39 11.56 7.82
N SER A 113 -9.17 11.76 7.30
CA SER A 113 -8.18 12.61 7.94
C SER A 113 -8.42 14.10 7.66
N THR A 114 -7.74 14.95 8.43
CA THR A 114 -8.00 16.40 8.47
C THR A 114 -7.39 17.19 7.31
N GLY A 115 -6.60 16.55 6.44
CA GLY A 115 -5.77 17.25 5.45
C GLY A 115 -4.47 17.83 6.02
N LEU A 116 -4.20 17.64 7.31
CA LEU A 116 -3.04 18.18 8.01
C LEU A 116 -2.04 17.08 8.34
N GLY A 117 -0.75 17.44 8.35
CA GLY A 117 0.35 16.52 8.57
C GLY A 117 0.40 15.42 7.50
N ARG A 118 1.18 14.39 7.77
CA ARG A 118 1.14 13.12 7.03
C ARG A 118 0.24 12.14 7.73
N THR A 119 -0.38 11.23 6.99
CA THR A 119 -1.06 10.07 7.54
C THR A 119 -0.55 8.77 6.95
N THR A 120 -0.65 7.67 7.69
CA THR A 120 -0.36 6.34 7.15
C THR A 120 -1.22 5.25 7.77
N CYS A 121 -1.35 4.12 7.05
CA CYS A 121 -1.87 2.83 7.51
C CYS A 121 -3.18 2.95 8.29
N ALA A 122 -4.30 3.06 7.58
CA ALA A 122 -5.61 3.17 8.18
C ALA A 122 -6.32 1.81 8.28
N TYR A 123 -7.22 1.64 9.23
CA TYR A 123 -8.04 0.44 9.35
C TYR A 123 -9.40 0.75 9.97
N PHE A 124 -10.45 0.02 9.60
CA PHE A 124 -11.74 0.17 10.26
C PHE A 124 -11.71 -0.41 11.67
N MET A 125 -12.37 0.27 12.61
CA MET A 125 -12.67 -0.27 13.93
C MET A 125 -14.00 -1.04 13.90
N PRO A 126 -14.25 -1.96 14.86
CA PRO A 126 -15.48 -2.75 14.89
C PRO A 126 -16.74 -1.90 14.81
N GLY A 127 -17.63 -2.26 13.88
CA GLY A 127 -18.89 -1.52 13.63
C GLY A 127 -18.79 -0.42 12.58
N ASP A 128 -17.65 -0.27 11.88
CA ASP A 128 -17.48 0.50 10.64
C ASP A 128 -17.77 2.01 10.74
N THR A 129 -17.88 2.55 11.96
CA THR A 129 -18.15 3.98 12.21
C THR A 129 -16.90 4.79 12.52
N THR A 130 -15.80 4.11 12.82
CA THR A 130 -14.53 4.69 13.25
C THR A 130 -13.39 4.05 12.48
N VAL A 131 -12.39 4.85 12.15
CA VAL A 131 -11.15 4.44 11.50
C VAL A 131 -10.00 4.77 12.43
N VAL A 132 -9.06 3.83 12.60
CA VAL A 132 -7.76 4.06 13.23
C VAL A 132 -6.73 4.36 12.13
N TYR A 133 -5.84 5.32 12.36
CA TYR A 133 -4.75 5.67 11.44
C TYR A 133 -3.64 6.44 12.16
N ALA A 134 -2.42 6.42 11.63
CA ALA A 134 -1.32 7.21 12.19
C ALA A 134 -1.24 8.60 11.56
N SER A 135 -0.86 9.63 12.32
CA SER A 135 -0.69 10.97 11.80
C SER A 135 0.37 11.82 12.52
N THR A 136 1.01 12.72 11.79
CA THR A 136 2.00 13.69 12.34
C THR A 136 1.38 15.04 12.72
N HIS A 137 0.07 15.23 12.49
CA HIS A 137 -0.58 16.55 12.53
C HIS A 137 -0.47 17.28 13.87
N ALA A 138 -0.37 16.54 14.99
CA ALA A 138 -0.28 17.13 16.32
C ALA A 138 1.07 17.83 16.57
N ALA A 139 2.14 17.34 15.92
CA ALA A 139 3.47 17.95 16.01
C ALA A 139 3.62 19.09 15.00
N ASP A 140 3.20 18.88 13.76
CA ASP A 140 3.19 19.88 12.71
C ASP A 140 2.07 19.60 11.70
N THR A 141 1.32 20.64 11.36
CA THR A 141 0.27 20.60 10.34
C THR A 141 0.81 20.50 8.92
N ALA A 142 2.09 20.81 8.70
CA ALA A 142 2.73 20.69 7.40
C ALA A 142 3.05 19.23 7.06
N CYS A 143 3.10 18.91 5.77
CA CYS A 143 3.62 17.62 5.32
C CYS A 143 5.12 17.53 5.67
N PRO A 144 5.56 16.52 6.44
CA PRO A 144 6.94 16.37 6.81
C PRO A 144 7.80 16.07 5.57
N GLU A 145 9.02 16.59 5.56
CA GLU A 145 9.92 16.42 4.42
C GLU A 145 10.22 14.93 4.16
N VAL A 146 10.18 14.52 2.90
CA VAL A 146 10.67 13.20 2.49
C VAL A 146 12.20 13.27 2.44
N PRO A 147 12.92 12.40 3.17
CA PRO A 147 14.37 12.35 3.11
C PRO A 147 14.87 12.18 1.67
N ARG A 148 15.94 12.88 1.34
CA ARG A 148 16.63 12.65 0.06
C ARG A 148 17.21 11.24 0.06
N ARG A 149 17.22 10.60 -1.12
CA ARG A 149 17.97 9.36 -1.32
C ARG A 149 19.43 9.55 -0.91
N GLY A 150 20.04 8.47 -0.44
CA GLY A 150 21.45 8.48 -0.05
C GLY A 150 22.38 8.83 -1.23
N PRO A 151 23.67 9.12 -0.96
CA PRO A 151 24.63 9.56 -1.97
C PRO A 151 24.87 8.56 -3.11
N LYS A 152 24.51 7.27 -2.94
CA LYS A 152 24.55 6.26 -4.01
C LYS A 152 23.16 5.92 -4.56
N GLY A 153 22.14 6.71 -4.21
CA GLY A 153 20.75 6.48 -4.59
C GLY A 153 20.03 5.47 -3.71
N GLU A 154 20.55 5.19 -2.50
CA GLU A 154 19.92 4.29 -1.54
C GLU A 154 18.48 4.73 -1.23
N TYR A 155 17.55 3.78 -1.29
CA TYR A 155 16.14 4.01 -0.95
C TYR A 155 15.95 3.79 0.55
N VAL A 156 15.89 4.89 1.29
CA VAL A 156 15.63 4.91 2.74
C VAL A 156 14.18 5.29 3.00
N TRP A 157 13.60 4.75 4.07
CA TRP A 157 12.25 5.07 4.51
C TRP A 157 12.32 5.98 5.73
N PRO A 158 11.58 7.11 5.74
CA PRO A 158 11.47 7.95 6.92
C PRO A 158 10.66 7.25 8.02
N ILE A 159 11.19 7.28 9.23
CA ILE A 159 10.51 6.95 10.48
C ILE A 159 10.28 8.28 11.19
N TYR A 160 9.14 8.90 10.94
CA TYR A 160 8.82 10.20 11.54
C TYR A 160 8.50 9.99 13.03
N PRO A 161 9.32 10.51 13.97
CA PRO A 161 9.14 10.29 15.41
C PRO A 161 7.98 11.12 15.99
N THR A 162 7.13 11.66 15.12
CA THR A 162 5.95 12.45 15.45
C THR A 162 4.67 11.77 14.99
N TYR A 163 4.77 10.56 14.42
CA TYR A 163 3.61 9.72 14.19
C TYR A 163 3.10 9.20 15.53
N ASP A 164 1.87 9.59 15.84
CA ASP A 164 1.03 8.90 16.82
C ASP A 164 -0.17 8.28 16.09
N ILE A 165 -0.84 7.32 16.75
CA ILE A 165 -2.03 6.66 16.24
C ILE A 165 -3.28 7.37 16.79
N TYR A 166 -4.22 7.66 15.89
CA TYR A 166 -5.47 8.35 16.16
C TYR A 166 -6.65 7.53 15.70
N THR A 167 -7.83 7.86 16.24
CA THR A 167 -9.12 7.41 15.73
C THR A 167 -9.96 8.59 15.27
N ALA A 168 -10.71 8.44 14.18
CA ALA A 168 -11.68 9.43 13.72
C ALA A 168 -12.94 8.74 13.19
N SER A 169 -14.03 9.49 13.05
CA SER A 169 -15.21 8.96 12.37
C SER A 169 -14.88 8.60 10.91
N ALA A 170 -15.46 7.52 10.39
CA ALA A 170 -15.33 7.15 8.99
C ALA A 170 -15.88 8.23 8.02
N GLY A 171 -16.72 9.14 8.50
CA GLY A 171 -17.18 10.32 7.76
C GLY A 171 -16.28 11.56 7.92
N GLY A 172 -15.10 11.39 8.51
CA GLY A 172 -14.19 12.48 8.89
C GLY A 172 -14.59 13.18 10.19
N GLY A 173 -13.72 14.07 10.65
CA GLY A 173 -13.93 14.85 11.86
C GLY A 173 -12.63 15.06 12.65
N GLU A 174 -12.77 15.60 13.86
CA GLU A 174 -11.62 15.80 14.75
C GLU A 174 -11.10 14.45 15.25
N PRO A 175 -9.82 14.11 15.01
CA PRO A 175 -9.23 12.87 15.49
C PRO A 175 -9.02 12.88 17.00
N ALA A 176 -9.20 11.72 17.64
CA ALA A 176 -8.85 11.47 19.02
C ALA A 176 -7.57 10.64 19.10
N LEU A 177 -6.62 11.05 19.94
CA LEU A 177 -5.40 10.29 20.20
C LEU A 177 -5.79 8.89 20.75
N PHE A 178 -5.23 7.84 20.14
CA PHE A 178 -5.46 6.45 20.52
C PHE A 178 -4.23 5.84 21.19
N ILE A 179 -3.08 5.87 20.51
CA ILE A 179 -1.77 5.47 21.05
C ILE A 179 -0.77 6.56 20.67
N GLY A 180 0.05 6.99 21.62
CA GLY A 180 1.12 7.93 21.32
C GLY A 180 2.15 8.04 22.41
N GLY A 181 3.17 8.85 22.16
CA GLY A 181 4.29 9.04 23.06
C GLY A 181 5.52 9.60 22.36
N GLU A 182 6.69 9.48 23.00
CA GLU A 182 7.94 9.80 22.31
C GLU A 182 8.28 8.68 21.32
N GLY A 183 8.47 9.06 20.05
CA GLY A 183 8.91 8.15 19.00
C GLY A 183 7.87 7.93 17.92
N TYR A 184 8.04 6.85 17.18
CA TYR A 184 7.14 6.46 16.10
C TYR A 184 6.12 5.46 16.63
N ASP A 185 4.83 5.74 16.41
CA ASP A 185 3.72 4.81 16.57
C ASP A 185 2.87 4.84 15.29
N ALA A 186 2.87 3.74 14.53
CA ALA A 186 2.11 3.64 13.28
C ALA A 186 1.81 2.20 12.85
N GLU A 187 1.37 2.02 11.60
CA GLU A 187 1.14 0.69 10.99
C GLU A 187 0.10 -0.16 11.75
N ALA A 188 -0.92 0.51 12.29
CA ALA A 188 -1.95 -0.12 13.10
C ALA A 188 -2.95 -0.92 12.25
N THR A 189 -3.22 -2.17 12.65
CA THR A 189 -4.28 -3.00 12.06
C THR A 189 -5.12 -3.66 13.15
N VAL A 190 -6.38 -3.96 12.84
CA VAL A 190 -7.36 -4.45 13.82
C VAL A 190 -7.60 -5.94 13.62
N SER A 191 -7.71 -6.68 14.72
CA SER A 191 -8.10 -8.09 14.73
C SER A 191 -9.47 -8.28 14.08
N PRO A 192 -9.67 -9.28 13.19
CA PRO A 192 -10.99 -9.64 12.67
C PRO A 192 -12.03 -9.97 13.75
N GLN A 193 -11.55 -10.35 14.95
CA GLN A 193 -12.39 -10.62 16.12
C GLN A 193 -12.87 -9.32 16.82
N GLY A 194 -12.32 -8.17 16.44
CA GLY A 194 -12.68 -6.85 16.97
C GLY A 194 -12.24 -6.60 18.41
N ASP A 195 -11.26 -7.36 18.89
CA ASP A 195 -10.82 -7.36 20.29
C ASP A 195 -9.44 -6.72 20.52
N LYS A 196 -8.61 -6.63 19.47
CA LYS A 196 -7.21 -6.19 19.55
C LYS A 196 -6.77 -5.33 18.38
N VAL A 197 -5.71 -4.58 18.62
CA VAL A 197 -4.94 -3.84 17.60
C VAL A 197 -3.49 -4.30 17.68
N VAL A 198 -2.84 -4.46 16.53
CA VAL A 198 -1.38 -4.60 16.41
C VAL A 198 -0.83 -3.36 15.73
N PHE A 199 0.35 -2.91 16.11
CA PHE A 199 0.98 -1.73 15.54
C PHE A 199 2.50 -1.74 15.74
N THR A 200 3.23 -0.93 14.98
CA THR A 200 4.69 -0.80 15.07
C THR A 200 5.07 0.40 15.93
N SER A 201 6.08 0.22 16.79
CA SER A 201 6.57 1.31 17.63
C SER A 201 8.06 1.26 17.90
N THR A 202 8.68 2.43 18.07
CA THR A 202 10.07 2.59 18.50
C THR A 202 10.28 2.64 20.01
N ARG A 203 9.24 2.41 20.83
CA ARG A 203 9.29 2.63 22.29
C ARG A 203 10.31 1.77 23.05
N SER A 204 10.74 0.64 22.49
CA SER A 204 11.82 -0.21 23.03
C SER A 204 13.22 0.24 22.58
N GLY A 205 13.31 1.22 21.69
CA GLY A 205 14.53 1.64 21.01
C GLY A 205 14.77 1.00 19.65
N ASP A 206 13.88 0.10 19.20
CA ASP A 206 13.87 -0.47 17.85
C ASP A 206 12.44 -0.52 17.30
N LEU A 207 12.25 -0.72 15.99
CA LEU A 207 10.94 -0.84 15.34
C LEU A 207 10.35 -2.22 15.57
N GLU A 208 9.59 -2.34 16.66
CA GLU A 208 9.01 -3.60 17.11
C GLU A 208 7.49 -3.60 16.99
N LEU A 209 6.90 -4.79 16.91
CA LEU A 209 5.45 -4.98 16.98
C LEU A 209 4.96 -4.95 18.42
N TYR A 210 3.80 -4.32 18.60
CA TYR A 210 3.08 -4.29 19.86
C TYR A 210 1.61 -4.61 19.61
N THR A 211 0.97 -5.23 20.58
CA THR A 211 -0.48 -5.43 20.61
C THR A 211 -1.10 -4.68 21.77
N CYS A 212 -2.36 -4.28 21.64
CA CYS A 212 -3.18 -3.76 22.72
C CYS A 212 -4.63 -4.26 22.56
N ASP A 213 -5.44 -4.09 23.60
CA ASP A 213 -6.88 -4.31 23.50
C ASP A 213 -7.51 -3.22 22.62
N ILE A 214 -8.71 -3.48 22.08
CA ILE A 214 -9.39 -2.58 21.13
C ILE A 214 -9.62 -1.15 21.64
N ASP A 215 -9.60 -0.95 22.97
CA ASP A 215 -9.72 0.35 23.62
C ASP A 215 -8.37 1.06 23.84
N GLY A 216 -7.27 0.47 23.36
CA GLY A 216 -5.90 0.98 23.49
C GLY A 216 -5.19 0.58 24.80
N SER A 217 -5.87 -0.13 25.70
CA SER A 217 -5.27 -0.59 26.96
C SER A 217 -4.43 -1.86 26.78
N ASN A 218 -3.70 -2.26 27.83
CA ASN A 218 -2.93 -3.51 27.87
C ASN A 218 -1.90 -3.68 26.73
N ILE A 219 -1.12 -2.63 26.46
CA ILE A 219 -0.02 -2.67 25.47
C ILE A 219 1.01 -3.75 25.86
N GLN A 220 1.33 -4.64 24.93
CA GLN A 220 2.32 -5.71 25.07
C GLN A 220 3.26 -5.72 23.86
N GLN A 221 4.55 -5.92 24.10
CA GLN A 221 5.55 -6.08 23.05
C GLN A 221 5.51 -7.52 22.51
N VAL A 222 5.51 -7.67 21.19
CA VAL A 222 5.42 -8.97 20.48
C VAL A 222 6.80 -9.41 19.98
N THR A 223 7.55 -8.50 19.37
CA THR A 223 8.89 -8.77 18.80
C THR A 223 9.97 -8.05 19.61
N SER A 224 11.21 -8.58 19.59
CA SER A 224 12.34 -7.98 20.28
C SER A 224 13.69 -8.25 19.59
N GLU A 225 13.66 -8.62 18.31
CA GLU A 225 14.86 -8.96 17.55
C GLU A 225 15.32 -7.75 16.74
N LEU A 226 16.63 -7.45 16.79
CA LEU A 226 17.18 -6.30 16.09
C LEU A 226 16.75 -6.28 14.61
N GLY A 227 16.16 -5.17 14.19
CA GLY A 227 15.73 -4.95 12.82
C GLY A 227 14.40 -4.23 12.73
N TYR A 228 13.90 -4.13 11.50
CA TYR A 228 12.60 -3.54 11.26
C TYR A 228 11.52 -4.63 11.28
N ASP A 229 10.56 -4.51 12.19
CA ASP A 229 9.30 -5.27 12.20
C ASP A 229 8.11 -4.34 11.95
N GLY A 230 7.38 -4.56 10.85
CA GLY A 230 6.23 -3.71 10.55
C GLY A 230 5.20 -4.31 9.60
N GLY A 231 4.11 -3.58 9.40
CA GLY A 231 2.99 -3.97 8.54
C GLY A 231 2.38 -5.30 8.93
N ALA A 232 2.06 -5.49 10.22
CA ALA A 232 1.54 -6.73 10.75
C ALA A 232 0.02 -6.86 10.58
N PHE A 233 -0.45 -8.08 10.35
CA PHE A 233 -1.87 -8.42 10.21
C PHE A 233 -2.22 -9.65 11.03
N PHE A 234 -3.42 -9.66 11.60
CA PHE A 234 -3.96 -10.82 12.30
C PHE A 234 -4.44 -11.90 11.33
N SER A 235 -4.33 -13.16 11.74
CA SER A 235 -5.04 -14.28 11.12
C SER A 235 -6.56 -14.14 11.26
N PRO A 236 -7.38 -14.81 10.43
CA PRO A 236 -8.83 -14.72 10.50
C PRO A 236 -9.43 -15.09 11.86
N ASP A 237 -8.78 -15.99 12.60
CA ASP A 237 -9.17 -16.39 13.96
C ASP A 237 -8.62 -15.49 15.07
N GLY A 238 -7.78 -14.52 14.73
CA GLY A 238 -7.13 -13.59 15.65
C GLY A 238 -6.03 -14.22 16.52
N GLN A 239 -5.54 -15.43 16.22
CA GLN A 239 -4.55 -16.13 17.06
C GLN A 239 -3.09 -15.86 16.65
N TYR A 240 -2.86 -15.53 15.38
CA TYR A 240 -1.53 -15.32 14.82
C TYR A 240 -1.39 -13.93 14.20
N LEU A 241 -0.15 -13.49 14.09
CA LEU A 241 0.27 -12.33 13.34
C LEU A 241 1.16 -12.76 12.17
N VAL A 242 1.01 -12.11 11.02
CA VAL A 242 1.97 -12.15 9.90
C VAL A 242 2.50 -10.75 9.66
N TRP A 243 3.81 -10.62 9.39
CA TRP A 243 4.42 -9.32 9.13
C TRP A 243 5.64 -9.44 8.23
N ARG A 244 6.13 -8.29 7.76
CA ARG A 244 7.41 -8.16 7.05
C ARG A 244 8.51 -7.79 8.04
N ALA A 245 9.68 -8.39 7.89
CA ALA A 245 10.84 -8.04 8.70
C ALA A 245 12.13 -7.92 7.87
N SER A 246 13.01 -7.02 8.30
CA SER A 246 14.39 -6.92 7.80
C SER A 246 15.35 -7.13 8.96
N ARG A 247 16.14 -8.21 8.89
CA ARG A 247 17.10 -8.61 9.93
C ARG A 247 18.54 -8.32 9.46
N PRO A 248 19.18 -7.23 9.92
CA PRO A 248 20.57 -6.97 9.58
C PRO A 248 21.48 -8.01 10.22
N ALA A 249 22.51 -8.47 9.49
CA ALA A 249 23.52 -9.35 10.06
C ALA A 249 24.35 -8.63 11.14
N GLU A 250 24.97 -9.39 12.03
CA GLU A 250 25.90 -8.83 13.01
C GLU A 250 27.07 -8.09 12.34
N GLY A 251 27.60 -7.07 13.01
CA GLY A 251 28.72 -6.25 12.51
C GLY A 251 28.23 -5.04 11.72
N GLU A 252 28.80 -4.83 10.53
CA GLU A 252 28.62 -3.58 9.76
C GLU A 252 27.16 -3.31 9.39
N GLU A 253 26.36 -4.34 9.11
CA GLU A 253 24.93 -4.19 8.77
C GLU A 253 24.11 -3.73 9.98
N ALA A 254 24.29 -4.36 11.14
CA ALA A 254 23.63 -3.96 12.39
C ALA A 254 24.03 -2.53 12.82
N ASP A 255 25.29 -2.14 12.63
CA ASP A 255 25.76 -0.78 12.94
C ASP A 255 25.17 0.25 11.97
N ALA A 256 25.10 -0.07 10.68
CA ALA A 256 24.45 0.78 9.68
C ALA A 256 22.95 0.97 9.96
N TYR A 257 22.26 -0.12 10.33
CA TYR A 257 20.86 -0.10 10.73
C TYR A 257 20.61 0.84 11.92
N ARG A 258 21.35 0.65 13.02
CA ARG A 258 21.21 1.50 14.23
C ARG A 258 21.53 2.97 13.94
N LYS A 259 22.51 3.23 13.08
CA LYS A 259 22.86 4.60 12.68
C LYS A 259 21.70 5.24 11.91
N LEU A 260 21.15 4.56 10.91
CA LEU A 260 19.98 5.05 10.18
C LEU A 260 18.80 5.29 11.12
N LEU A 261 18.50 4.34 12.01
CA LEU A 261 17.38 4.47 12.94
C LEU A 261 17.54 5.69 13.87
N SER A 262 18.76 5.98 14.32
CA SER A 262 19.06 7.17 15.13
C SER A 262 18.86 8.50 14.38
N GLU A 263 18.84 8.44 13.04
CA GLU A 263 18.56 9.55 12.13
C GLU A 263 17.08 9.58 11.69
N GLY A 264 16.22 8.69 12.23
CA GLY A 264 14.82 8.58 11.82
C GLY A 264 14.64 7.91 10.46
N LEU A 265 15.52 6.96 10.12
CA LEU A 265 15.55 6.30 8.82
C LEU A 265 15.70 4.79 8.96
N VAL A 266 15.18 4.04 7.99
CA VAL A 266 15.53 2.63 7.79
C VAL A 266 15.79 2.34 6.32
N GLN A 267 16.50 1.26 6.03
CA GLN A 267 16.78 0.83 4.66
C GLN A 267 16.54 -0.69 4.51
N PRO A 268 15.28 -1.15 4.55
CA PRO A 268 14.96 -2.56 4.48
C PRO A 268 15.11 -3.06 3.03
N THR A 269 16.31 -3.47 2.65
CA THR A 269 16.61 -3.95 1.28
C THR A 269 16.31 -5.44 1.09
N ALA A 270 16.38 -6.22 2.16
CA ALA A 270 16.02 -7.63 2.19
C ALA A 270 14.91 -7.80 3.22
N MET A 271 13.69 -8.01 2.74
CA MET A 271 12.52 -8.22 3.60
C MET A 271 12.00 -9.63 3.41
N GLU A 272 11.72 -10.28 4.52
CA GLU A 272 11.15 -11.62 4.58
C GLU A 272 9.93 -11.60 5.50
N LEU A 273 9.08 -12.60 5.35
CA LEU A 273 7.84 -12.72 6.09
C LEU A 273 8.02 -13.61 7.31
N PHE A 274 7.33 -13.26 8.39
CA PHE A 274 7.34 -13.98 9.64
C PHE A 274 5.93 -14.19 10.15
N VAL A 275 5.74 -15.24 10.94
CA VAL A 275 4.49 -15.54 11.64
C VAL A 275 4.79 -15.91 13.09
N ALA A 276 3.95 -15.44 14.01
CA ALA A 276 3.99 -15.75 15.44
C ALA A 276 2.57 -15.75 16.01
N LYS A 277 2.38 -16.30 17.21
CA LYS A 277 1.17 -16.05 17.99
C LYS A 277 1.11 -14.57 18.39
N VAL A 278 -0.10 -14.07 18.63
CA VAL A 278 -0.35 -12.67 19.05
C VAL A 278 0.42 -12.27 20.32
N ASP A 279 0.81 -13.24 21.17
CA ASP A 279 1.63 -13.02 22.36
C ASP A 279 3.16 -13.03 22.10
N GLY A 280 3.58 -13.14 20.84
CA GLY A 280 4.99 -13.21 20.42
C GLY A 280 5.61 -14.61 20.48
N SER A 281 4.89 -15.61 21.00
CA SER A 281 5.39 -16.99 21.00
C SER A 281 5.31 -17.64 19.62
N GLU A 282 6.05 -18.73 19.41
CA GLU A 282 6.05 -19.50 18.15
C GLU A 282 6.45 -18.69 16.91
N GLN A 283 7.25 -17.64 17.09
CA GLN A 283 7.84 -16.87 15.98
C GLN A 283 8.68 -17.77 15.07
N ARG A 284 8.43 -17.66 13.77
CA ARG A 284 9.24 -18.28 12.71
C ARG A 284 9.21 -17.42 11.45
N GLN A 285 10.31 -17.49 10.70
CA GLN A 285 10.39 -16.97 9.34
C GLN A 285 9.67 -17.95 8.39
N ILE A 286 8.86 -17.44 7.47
CA ILE A 286 8.12 -18.25 6.49
C ILE A 286 8.57 -18.03 5.04
N THR A 287 9.31 -16.95 4.73
CA THR A 287 9.95 -16.79 3.41
C THR A 287 11.45 -16.62 3.55
N ASN A 288 12.20 -17.12 2.58
CA ASN A 288 13.65 -16.86 2.46
C ASN A 288 14.00 -16.79 0.96
N LEU A 289 13.33 -15.87 0.27
CA LEU A 289 13.35 -15.78 -1.19
C LEU A 289 14.41 -14.81 -1.70
N GLY A 290 14.94 -13.96 -0.81
CA GLY A 290 15.73 -12.80 -1.19
C GLY A 290 14.84 -11.71 -1.81
N GLY A 291 15.47 -10.58 -2.16
CA GLY A 291 14.72 -9.41 -2.61
C GLY A 291 13.83 -8.83 -1.52
N ALA A 292 12.68 -8.30 -1.90
CA ALA A 292 11.71 -7.70 -0.99
C ALA A 292 10.41 -8.50 -1.01
N ASN A 293 10.10 -9.15 0.11
CA ASN A 293 8.86 -9.90 0.35
C ASN A 293 8.08 -9.16 1.45
N TRP A 294 6.91 -8.64 1.12
CA TRP A 294 6.27 -7.64 1.97
C TRP A 294 4.76 -7.49 1.70
N ALA A 295 4.09 -6.66 2.51
CA ALA A 295 2.64 -6.51 2.53
C ALA A 295 1.91 -7.86 2.63
N PRO A 296 2.25 -8.70 3.63
CA PRO A 296 1.58 -9.98 3.79
C PRO A 296 0.13 -9.77 4.24
N TYR A 297 -0.76 -10.67 3.84
CA TYR A 297 -2.11 -10.73 4.36
C TYR A 297 -2.60 -12.18 4.33
N PHE A 298 -3.30 -12.60 5.39
CA PHE A 298 -3.84 -13.96 5.45
C PHE A 298 -4.93 -14.15 4.41
N HIS A 299 -4.91 -15.32 3.77
CA HIS A 299 -6.06 -15.83 3.06
C HIS A 299 -7.19 -16.16 4.07
N PRO A 300 -8.47 -16.05 3.70
CA PRO A 300 -9.60 -16.32 4.59
C PRO A 300 -9.65 -17.75 5.15
N ASP A 301 -8.95 -18.70 4.55
CA ASP A 301 -8.82 -20.07 5.08
C ASP A 301 -7.92 -20.16 6.33
N GLY A 302 -7.08 -19.16 6.59
CA GLY A 302 -6.11 -19.15 7.68
C GLY A 302 -4.88 -20.06 7.47
N GLU A 303 -4.80 -20.75 6.32
CA GLU A 303 -3.71 -21.67 5.97
C GLU A 303 -2.74 -21.06 4.95
N HIS A 304 -3.18 -20.04 4.19
CA HIS A 304 -2.35 -19.36 3.20
C HIS A 304 -2.14 -17.87 3.50
N ILE A 305 -1.06 -17.33 2.93
CA ILE A 305 -0.65 -15.93 3.04
C ILE A 305 -0.35 -15.40 1.65
N LEU A 306 -0.98 -14.29 1.27
CA LEU A 306 -0.64 -13.53 0.08
C LEU A 306 0.37 -12.45 0.44
N PHE A 307 1.28 -12.13 -0.48
CA PHE A 307 2.30 -11.12 -0.28
C PHE A 307 2.81 -10.57 -1.61
N SER A 308 3.38 -9.36 -1.58
CA SER A 308 4.07 -8.78 -2.74
C SER A 308 5.54 -9.19 -2.73
N SER A 309 6.05 -9.56 -3.90
CA SER A 309 7.46 -9.92 -4.05
C SER A 309 8.05 -9.60 -5.42
N ASN A 310 9.36 -9.41 -5.42
CA ASN A 310 10.19 -9.31 -6.61
C ASN A 310 11.24 -10.43 -6.72
N HIS A 311 11.11 -11.52 -5.95
CA HIS A 311 12.11 -12.59 -5.90
C HIS A 311 12.38 -13.26 -7.26
N VAL A 312 11.34 -13.40 -8.11
CA VAL A 312 11.47 -13.98 -9.45
C VAL A 312 12.28 -13.08 -10.40
N THR A 313 12.12 -11.76 -10.28
CA THR A 313 12.71 -10.77 -11.18
C THR A 313 14.01 -10.15 -10.64
N GLY A 314 14.26 -10.27 -9.34
CA GLY A 314 15.40 -9.71 -8.60
C GLY A 314 15.33 -8.18 -8.35
N ALA A 315 14.39 -7.50 -9.01
CA ALA A 315 14.11 -6.08 -8.91
C ALA A 315 12.68 -5.84 -9.42
N PHE A 316 12.27 -4.58 -9.63
CA PHE A 316 11.00 -4.26 -10.31
C PHE A 316 10.83 -5.08 -11.62
N PRO A 317 9.65 -5.67 -11.92
CA PRO A 317 8.33 -5.49 -11.29
C PRO A 317 8.13 -6.19 -9.94
N PHE A 318 7.02 -5.89 -9.27
CA PHE A 318 6.51 -6.64 -8.11
C PHE A 318 5.19 -7.29 -8.49
N ASN A 319 5.02 -8.54 -8.09
CA ASN A 319 3.77 -9.29 -8.25
C ASN A 319 3.28 -9.83 -6.91
N ILE A 320 2.01 -10.20 -6.86
CA ILE A 320 1.42 -10.87 -5.70
C ILE A 320 1.68 -12.37 -5.83
N PHE A 321 2.11 -12.98 -4.74
CA PHE A 321 2.34 -14.41 -4.58
C PHE A 321 1.55 -14.92 -3.38
N MET A 322 1.36 -16.23 -3.33
CA MET A 322 0.73 -16.93 -2.22
C MET A 322 1.62 -18.09 -1.77
N THR A 323 1.81 -18.23 -0.46
CA THR A 323 2.47 -19.37 0.18
C THR A 323 1.60 -19.87 1.33
N ASP A 324 1.90 -21.04 1.89
CA ASP A 324 1.25 -21.51 3.10
C ASP A 324 1.87 -20.87 4.36
N ILE A 325 1.25 -21.08 5.52
CA ILE A 325 1.79 -20.62 6.80
C ILE A 325 3.10 -21.32 7.23
N HIS A 326 3.56 -22.33 6.49
CA HIS A 326 4.79 -23.07 6.76
C HIS A 326 5.97 -22.61 5.88
N GLY A 327 5.72 -21.85 4.83
CA GLY A 327 6.72 -21.32 3.93
C GLY A 327 7.02 -22.22 2.73
N ASP A 328 6.04 -22.98 2.24
CA ASP A 328 6.15 -23.75 1.01
C ASP A 328 6.42 -22.86 -0.22
N GLU A 329 6.87 -23.47 -1.32
CA GLU A 329 7.21 -22.76 -2.55
C GLU A 329 6.04 -21.85 -3.00
N PRO A 330 6.25 -20.52 -3.12
CA PRO A 330 5.16 -19.61 -3.46
C PRO A 330 4.61 -19.84 -4.87
N VAL A 331 3.30 -19.72 -5.00
CA VAL A 331 2.60 -19.64 -6.29
C VAL A 331 2.35 -18.19 -6.65
N GLN A 332 2.56 -17.84 -7.92
CA GLN A 332 2.34 -16.47 -8.42
C GLN A 332 0.85 -16.24 -8.69
N ILE A 333 0.31 -15.13 -8.20
CA ILE A 333 -1.10 -14.75 -8.31
C ILE A 333 -1.32 -13.70 -9.40
N THR A 334 -0.44 -12.68 -9.48
CA THR A 334 -0.49 -11.66 -10.53
C THR A 334 0.70 -11.73 -11.46
N PHE A 335 0.52 -11.32 -12.72
CA PHE A 335 1.52 -11.50 -13.78
C PHE A 335 1.83 -10.20 -14.54
N ASP A 336 1.54 -9.04 -13.94
CA ASP A 336 1.81 -7.77 -14.58
C ASP A 336 3.32 -7.49 -14.67
N ASN A 337 3.69 -6.71 -15.68
CA ASN A 337 5.03 -6.17 -15.84
C ASN A 337 5.19 -4.82 -15.10
N ALA A 338 4.27 -4.51 -14.19
CA ALA A 338 4.25 -3.28 -13.40
C ALA A 338 4.38 -3.59 -11.90
N PHE A 339 3.62 -2.88 -11.07
CA PHE A 339 3.64 -3.06 -9.62
C PHE A 339 2.28 -3.59 -9.21
N ASP A 340 2.24 -4.73 -8.55
CA ASP A 340 1.07 -5.27 -7.86
C ASP A 340 1.43 -5.56 -6.40
N SER A 341 0.63 -5.04 -5.47
CA SER A 341 0.90 -5.19 -4.03
C SER A 341 -0.35 -4.98 -3.18
N PHE A 342 -0.17 -5.03 -1.86
CA PHE A 342 -1.17 -4.79 -0.83
C PHE A 342 -2.47 -5.62 -1.02
N PRO A 343 -2.37 -6.96 -1.15
CA PRO A 343 -3.54 -7.83 -1.21
C PRO A 343 -4.31 -7.78 0.11
N MET A 344 -5.62 -7.53 0.07
CA MET A 344 -6.49 -7.50 1.25
C MET A 344 -7.82 -8.19 0.93
N PHE A 345 -8.15 -9.27 1.65
CA PHE A 345 -9.43 -9.96 1.46
C PHE A 345 -10.61 -9.25 2.11
N SER A 346 -11.77 -9.33 1.47
CA SER A 346 -13.04 -8.98 2.11
C SER A 346 -13.34 -9.95 3.26
N PRO A 347 -14.09 -9.54 4.30
CA PRO A 347 -14.40 -10.40 5.45
C PRO A 347 -15.12 -11.71 5.09
N ASP A 348 -15.84 -11.75 3.98
CA ASP A 348 -16.51 -12.96 3.47
C ASP A 348 -15.62 -13.83 2.56
N GLY A 349 -14.38 -13.40 2.31
CA GLY A 349 -13.38 -14.08 1.50
C GLY A 349 -13.65 -14.11 0.00
N LYS A 350 -14.70 -13.44 -0.49
CA LYS A 350 -15.11 -13.53 -1.90
C LYS A 350 -14.44 -12.51 -2.81
N ARG A 351 -13.83 -11.48 -2.24
CA ARG A 351 -13.18 -10.40 -2.99
C ARG A 351 -11.82 -10.09 -2.41
N ILE A 352 -10.96 -9.59 -3.27
CA ILE A 352 -9.65 -9.08 -2.92
C ILE A 352 -9.53 -7.64 -3.39
N ALA A 353 -9.09 -6.75 -2.51
CA ALA A 353 -8.59 -5.44 -2.88
C ALA A 353 -7.07 -5.53 -3.04
N PHE A 354 -6.53 -4.84 -4.03
CA PHE A 354 -5.07 -4.76 -4.23
C PHE A 354 -4.72 -3.44 -4.88
N SER A 355 -3.45 -3.04 -4.76
CA SER A 355 -2.93 -1.84 -5.40
C SER A 355 -2.13 -2.23 -6.63
N SER A 356 -2.33 -1.52 -7.74
CA SER A 356 -1.62 -1.81 -8.97
C SER A 356 -1.29 -0.58 -9.81
N ASN A 357 -0.20 -0.69 -10.57
CA ASN A 357 0.18 0.25 -11.62
C ASN A 357 -0.33 -0.20 -13.01
N ARG A 358 -1.17 -1.23 -13.08
CA ARG A 358 -1.85 -1.64 -14.32
C ARG A 358 -2.76 -0.53 -14.83
N ASN A 359 -3.03 -0.54 -16.14
CA ASN A 359 -3.97 0.38 -16.82
C ASN A 359 -3.65 1.89 -16.75
N ASN A 360 -2.44 2.30 -16.33
CA ASN A 360 -2.09 3.72 -16.16
C ASN A 360 -1.20 4.33 -17.26
N GLY A 361 -1.06 3.66 -18.41
CA GLY A 361 -0.24 4.14 -19.53
C GLY A 361 1.28 4.11 -19.31
N ARG A 362 1.78 3.24 -18.41
CA ARG A 362 3.19 3.16 -17.94
C ARG A 362 3.63 4.37 -17.12
N THR A 363 2.69 5.06 -16.48
CA THR A 363 3.03 5.98 -15.39
C THR A 363 3.43 5.17 -14.16
N ARG A 364 3.87 5.86 -13.11
CA ARG A 364 4.17 5.23 -11.81
C ARG A 364 3.01 5.31 -10.82
N SER A 365 1.84 5.75 -11.28
CA SER A 365 0.68 5.92 -10.41
C SER A 365 0.17 4.58 -9.88
N THR A 366 0.04 4.51 -8.57
CA THR A 366 -0.52 3.36 -7.86
C THR A 366 -2.02 3.57 -7.65
N ASN A 367 -2.85 2.59 -8.02
CA ASN A 367 -4.30 2.71 -7.90
C ASN A 367 -4.91 1.49 -7.20
N VAL A 368 -6.07 1.69 -6.58
CA VAL A 368 -6.82 0.63 -5.90
C VAL A 368 -7.68 -0.13 -6.91
N PHE A 369 -7.61 -1.45 -6.83
CA PHE A 369 -8.41 -2.39 -7.60
C PHE A 369 -9.16 -3.33 -6.66
N VAL A 370 -10.29 -3.85 -7.13
CA VAL A 370 -11.03 -4.95 -6.49
C VAL A 370 -11.29 -6.02 -7.52
N ALA A 371 -11.16 -7.28 -7.12
CA ALA A 371 -11.50 -8.45 -7.94
C ALA A 371 -12.33 -9.44 -7.13
N ASP A 372 -13.14 -10.23 -7.83
CA ASP A 372 -13.73 -11.45 -7.28
C ASP A 372 -12.64 -12.53 -7.17
N TRP A 373 -12.55 -13.16 -6.00
CA TRP A 373 -11.62 -14.25 -5.76
C TRP A 373 -12.20 -15.59 -6.22
N VAL A 374 -11.36 -16.44 -6.81
CA VAL A 374 -11.70 -17.77 -7.26
C VAL A 374 -10.65 -18.76 -6.76
N GLU A 375 -11.11 -19.82 -6.09
CA GLU A 375 -10.26 -20.94 -5.64
C GLU A 375 -9.67 -21.76 -6.79
#